data_AF-A0A2N3ECE9-F1
#
_entry.id   AF-A0A2N3ECE9-F1
#
_cell.length_a   1.000
_cell.length_b   1.000
_cell.length_c   1.000
_cell.angle_alpha   90.00
_cell.angle_beta   90.00
_cell.angle_gamma   90.00
#
_symmetry.space_group_name_H-M   'P 1'
#
loop_
_entity.id
_entity.type
_entity.pdbx_description
1 polymer ?
#
loop_
_entity_poly.entity_id
_entity_poly.type
_entity_poly.pdbx_seq_one_letter_code
_entity_poly.pdbx_strand_id
1 'polypeptide(L)'
;MKKLFSAAVIAGAMALTPAIFASAPAVAYEAAEVDALQEQVEALIVEFADDADGLAAAIEALVVGAADPEAAAAAVIAASTNPKSAAAQQALANNPDLKASAGNGLGTAVAMIGIANPAAAANMQAQVEASGDTLLQASVSQGTSTRTASIQQQQQQQQQQPGQQDSTPETPASPS
;
A
#
# COMPACT_ATOMS: atom_id res chain seq x y z
N MET A 1 12.74 10.57 66.38
CA MET A 1 14.16 10.17 66.18
C MET A 1 14.46 10.37 64.70
N LYS A 2 15.02 11.52 64.30
CA LYS A 2 16.43 11.77 63.97
C LYS A 2 17.03 10.81 62.91
N LYS A 3 17.14 11.36 61.68
CA LYS A 3 18.24 11.27 60.68
C LYS A 3 18.50 9.88 60.06
N LEU A 4 18.79 9.71 58.78
CA LEU A 4 19.89 10.34 58.02
C LEU A 4 19.65 10.27 56.49
N PHE A 5 20.18 11.30 55.83
CA PHE A 5 20.44 11.42 54.40
C PHE A 5 21.34 10.30 53.88
N SER A 6 21.18 9.94 52.59
CA SER A 6 22.30 9.72 51.67
C SER A 6 21.82 9.67 50.22
N ALA A 7 22.05 10.78 49.51
CA ALA A 7 22.07 10.81 48.06
C ALA A 7 23.37 10.15 47.58
N ALA A 8 23.27 9.18 46.68
CA ALA A 8 24.41 8.62 45.98
C ALA A 8 24.22 8.86 44.47
N VAL A 9 24.78 9.98 44.02
CA VAL A 9 25.08 10.24 42.61
C VAL A 9 26.16 9.24 42.21
N ILE A 10 25.84 8.33 41.30
CA ILE A 10 26.87 7.53 40.62
C ILE A 10 27.06 8.17 39.24
N ALA A 11 28.04 9.07 39.21
CA ALA A 11 28.77 9.41 38.00
C ALA A 11 29.56 8.17 37.56
N GLY A 12 29.00 7.42 36.63
CA GLY A 12 29.68 6.31 35.95
C GLY A 12 30.36 6.83 34.70
N ALA A 13 31.68 6.79 34.70
CA ALA A 13 32.55 7.25 33.63
C ALA A 13 32.18 6.69 32.25
N MET A 14 32.04 7.59 31.27
CA MET A 14 32.05 7.27 29.84
C MET A 14 33.45 6.76 29.47
N ALA A 15 33.66 5.45 29.61
CA ALA A 15 34.79 4.78 28.99
C ALA A 15 34.58 4.76 27.48
N LEU A 16 35.40 5.52 26.76
CA LEU A 16 35.55 5.46 25.30
C LEU A 16 36.20 4.12 24.94
N THR A 17 35.38 3.06 24.87
CA THR A 17 35.69 1.86 24.10
C THR A 17 35.31 2.13 22.64
N PRO A 18 36.15 1.73 21.66
CA PRO A 18 35.72 1.71 20.26
C PRO A 18 34.64 0.63 20.16
N ALA A 19 33.39 1.05 20.24
CA ALA A 19 32.26 0.19 19.95
C ALA A 19 32.39 -0.22 18.49
N ILE A 20 32.85 -1.46 18.31
CA ILE A 20 32.66 -2.27 17.12
C ILE A 20 31.27 -1.91 16.58
N PHE A 21 31.22 -1.47 15.33
CA PHE A 21 29.99 -1.14 14.62
C PHE A 21 29.01 -2.31 14.75
N ALA A 22 28.15 -2.26 15.76
CA ALA A 22 26.95 -3.04 15.82
C ALA A 22 26.05 -2.43 14.74
N SER A 23 25.97 -3.13 13.61
CA SER A 23 24.92 -2.93 12.63
C SER A 23 23.57 -2.92 13.37
N ALA A 24 23.04 -1.73 13.64
CA ALA A 24 21.67 -1.58 14.06
C ALA A 24 20.79 -2.29 13.01
N PRO A 25 19.81 -3.09 13.41
CA PRO A 25 19.19 -4.04 12.52
C PRO A 25 18.36 -3.27 11.50
N ALA A 26 18.70 -3.35 10.21
CA ALA A 26 17.83 -2.84 9.14
C ALA A 26 16.39 -3.39 9.28
N VAL A 27 16.28 -4.63 9.76
CA VAL A 27 15.02 -5.32 10.09
C VAL A 27 14.17 -4.64 11.18
N ALA A 28 14.74 -3.82 12.06
CA ALA A 28 13.97 -3.11 13.09
C ALA A 28 13.36 -1.80 12.57
N TYR A 29 13.95 -1.22 11.53
CA TYR A 29 13.43 -0.02 10.88
C TYR A 29 12.23 -0.35 9.99
N GLU A 30 12.34 -1.40 9.17
CA GLU A 30 11.25 -1.88 8.31
C GLU A 30 10.03 -2.31 9.12
N ALA A 31 10.23 -2.99 10.26
CA ALA A 31 9.13 -3.37 11.14
C ALA A 31 8.40 -2.15 11.77
N ALA A 32 9.14 -1.10 12.13
CA ALA A 32 8.55 0.13 12.67
C ALA A 32 7.78 0.93 11.60
N GLU A 33 8.26 0.90 10.36
CA GLU A 33 7.59 1.53 9.22
C GLU A 33 6.28 0.80 8.85
N VAL A 34 6.30 -0.53 8.80
CA VAL A 34 5.09 -1.34 8.58
C VAL A 34 4.09 -1.14 9.71
N ASP A 35 4.54 -1.01 10.96
CA ASP A 35 3.65 -0.75 12.10
C ASP A 35 2.94 0.61 11.99
N ALA A 36 3.66 1.67 11.61
CA ALA A 36 3.07 2.99 11.41
C ALA A 36 2.11 3.02 10.20
N LEU A 37 2.47 2.35 9.11
CA LEU A 37 1.59 2.18 7.95
C LEU A 37 0.35 1.36 8.31
N GLN A 38 0.48 0.34 9.17
CA GLN A 38 -0.65 -0.45 9.63
C GLN A 38 -1.64 0.43 10.41
N GLU A 39 -1.17 1.28 11.31
CA GLU A 39 -2.04 2.24 12.02
C GLU A 39 -2.75 3.18 11.06
N GLN A 40 -2.06 3.64 10.00
CA GLN A 40 -2.66 4.47 8.96
C GLN A 40 -3.75 3.71 8.19
N VAL A 41 -3.51 2.46 7.80
CA VAL A 41 -4.52 1.64 7.12
C VAL A 41 -5.71 1.35 8.03
N GLU A 42 -5.48 1.08 9.31
CA GLU A 42 -6.56 0.89 10.28
C GLU A 42 -7.41 2.15 10.46
N ALA A 43 -6.80 3.34 10.43
CA ALA A 43 -7.53 4.59 10.42
C ALA A 43 -8.40 4.72 9.15
N LEU A 44 -7.89 4.35 7.97
CA LEU A 44 -8.67 4.32 6.74
C LEU A 44 -9.85 3.34 6.81
N ILE A 45 -9.65 2.13 7.36
CA ILE A 45 -10.72 1.14 7.55
C ILE A 45 -11.85 1.72 8.42
N VAL A 46 -11.51 2.47 9.46
CA VAL A 46 -12.49 3.12 10.34
C VAL A 46 -13.16 4.31 9.66
N GLU A 47 -12.38 5.15 8.95
CA GLU A 47 -12.87 6.31 8.22
C GLU A 47 -13.88 5.91 7.13
N PHE A 48 -13.59 4.83 6.41
CA PHE A 48 -14.39 4.32 5.31
C PHE A 48 -15.28 3.13 5.72
N ALA A 49 -15.65 3.01 7.00
CA ALA A 49 -16.40 1.86 7.51
C ALA A 49 -17.75 1.61 6.78
N ASP A 50 -18.35 2.67 6.24
CA ASP A 50 -19.60 2.65 5.47
C ASP A 50 -19.39 2.90 3.97
N ASP A 51 -18.15 3.03 3.49
CA ASP A 51 -17.80 3.34 2.10
C ASP A 51 -16.68 2.42 1.58
N ALA A 52 -17.08 1.20 1.23
CA ALA A 52 -16.17 0.17 0.76
C ALA A 52 -15.45 0.56 -0.55
N ASP A 53 -16.08 1.32 -1.44
CA ASP A 53 -15.45 1.78 -2.68
C ASP A 53 -14.41 2.87 -2.40
N GLY A 54 -14.74 3.80 -1.49
CA GLY A 54 -13.80 4.81 -0.99
C GLY A 54 -12.57 4.19 -0.35
N LEU A 55 -12.75 3.13 0.44
CA LEU A 55 -11.63 2.38 1.02
C LEU A 55 -10.72 1.79 -0.07
N ALA A 56 -11.29 1.15 -1.09
CA ALA A 56 -10.51 0.55 -2.18
C ALA A 56 -9.63 1.60 -2.89
N ALA A 57 -10.19 2.78 -3.18
CA ALA A 57 -9.46 3.88 -3.80
C ALA A 57 -8.38 4.47 -2.88
N ALA A 58 -8.67 4.60 -1.57
CA ALA A 58 -7.70 5.10 -0.60
C ALA A 58 -6.50 4.15 -0.44
N ILE A 59 -6.76 2.83 -0.42
CA ILE A 59 -5.73 1.80 -0.35
C ILE A 59 -4.88 1.78 -1.64
N GLU A 60 -5.50 1.89 -2.82
CA GLU A 60 -4.78 2.02 -4.08
C GLU A 60 -3.81 3.21 -4.03
N ALA A 61 -4.32 4.39 -3.66
CA ALA A 61 -3.54 5.62 -3.60
C ALA A 61 -2.39 5.55 -2.59
N LEU A 62 -2.64 4.95 -1.42
CA LEU A 62 -1.63 4.74 -0.38
C LEU A 62 -0.48 3.88 -0.89
N VAL A 63 -0.77 2.71 -1.46
CA VAL A 63 0.25 1.74 -1.88
C VAL A 63 1.02 2.24 -3.11
N VAL A 64 0.33 2.85 -4.10
CA VAL A 64 1.00 3.41 -5.29
C VAL A 64 1.86 4.62 -4.95
N GLY A 65 1.44 5.44 -3.98
CA GLY A 65 2.15 6.65 -3.55
C GLY A 65 3.21 6.41 -2.47
N ALA A 66 3.32 5.20 -1.93
CA ALA A 66 4.26 4.88 -0.87
C ALA A 66 5.71 4.94 -1.36
N ALA A 67 6.61 5.36 -0.46
CA ALA A 67 8.05 5.28 -0.70
C ALA A 67 8.51 3.82 -0.82
N ASP A 68 7.91 2.94 -0.02
CA ASP A 68 8.03 1.49 -0.12
C ASP A 68 6.64 0.85 -0.31
N PRO A 69 6.26 0.53 -1.56
CA PRO A 69 4.99 -0.13 -1.84
C PRO A 69 4.87 -1.53 -1.26
N GLU A 70 5.99 -2.25 -1.06
CA GLU A 70 5.97 -3.59 -0.47
C GLU A 70 5.70 -3.53 1.03
N ALA A 71 6.26 -2.56 1.74
CA ALA A 71 5.92 -2.29 3.14
C ALA A 71 4.47 -1.82 3.30
N ALA A 72 3.98 -0.97 2.39
CA ALA A 72 2.58 -0.54 2.39
C ALA A 72 1.62 -1.72 2.13
N ALA A 73 1.95 -2.62 1.21
CA ALA A 73 1.19 -3.84 0.97
C ALA A 73 1.14 -4.73 2.22
N ALA A 74 2.28 -4.95 2.88
CA ALA A 74 2.36 -5.71 4.13
C ALA A 74 1.47 -5.11 5.23
N ALA A 75 1.45 -3.78 5.36
CA ALA A 75 0.58 -3.07 6.30
C ALA A 75 -0.91 -3.26 5.97
N VAL A 76 -1.29 -3.22 4.69
CA VAL A 76 -2.69 -3.46 4.27
C VAL A 76 -3.12 -4.89 4.60
N ILE A 77 -2.26 -5.87 4.34
CA ILE A 77 -2.50 -7.27 4.68
C ILE A 77 -2.67 -7.40 6.20
N ALA A 78 -1.76 -6.83 6.99
CA ALA A 78 -1.80 -6.89 8.45
C ALA A 78 -3.07 -6.23 9.02
N ALA A 79 -3.41 -5.02 8.59
CA ALA A 79 -4.62 -4.31 9.01
C ALA A 79 -5.92 -5.04 8.64
N SER A 80 -5.94 -5.73 7.50
CA SER A 80 -7.12 -6.45 7.02
C SER A 80 -7.30 -7.83 7.66
N THR A 81 -6.21 -8.48 8.07
CA THR A 81 -6.23 -9.85 8.62
C THR A 81 -6.15 -9.89 10.13
N ASN A 82 -5.40 -8.97 10.74
CA ASN A 82 -5.16 -8.90 12.18
C ASN A 82 -4.94 -7.44 12.65
N PRO A 83 -5.98 -6.59 12.60
CA PRO A 83 -5.85 -5.20 13.04
C PRO A 83 -5.56 -5.10 14.55
N LYS A 84 -4.69 -4.17 14.92
CA LYS A 84 -4.30 -3.86 16.30
C LYS A 84 -5.36 -2.99 16.99
N SER A 85 -5.98 -2.07 16.27
CA SER A 85 -7.04 -1.18 16.77
C SER A 85 -8.36 -1.91 16.96
N ALA A 86 -8.96 -1.76 18.15
CA ALA A 86 -10.29 -2.26 18.44
C ALA A 86 -11.37 -1.66 17.51
N ALA A 87 -11.19 -0.41 17.07
CA ALA A 87 -12.12 0.24 16.15
C ALA A 87 -12.06 -0.38 14.75
N ALA A 88 -10.86 -0.69 14.25
CA ALA A 88 -10.69 -1.36 12.96
C ALA A 88 -11.20 -2.81 13.02
N GLN A 89 -10.94 -3.53 14.12
CA GLN A 89 -11.53 -4.85 14.35
C GLN A 89 -13.06 -4.81 14.29
N GLN A 90 -13.67 -3.82 14.95
CA GLN A 90 -15.13 -3.65 14.96
C GLN A 90 -15.67 -3.27 13.58
N ALA A 91 -14.99 -2.38 12.85
CA ALA A 91 -15.38 -2.00 11.49
C ALA A 91 -15.39 -3.22 10.55
N LEU A 92 -14.30 -4.00 10.53
CA LEU A 92 -14.22 -5.22 9.71
C LEU A 92 -15.24 -6.29 10.14
N ALA A 93 -15.55 -6.40 11.43
CA ALA A 93 -16.54 -7.34 11.92
C ALA A 93 -17.97 -6.94 11.54
N ASN A 94 -18.26 -5.64 11.47
CA ASN A 94 -19.58 -5.11 11.12
C ASN A 94 -19.82 -5.06 9.62
N ASN A 95 -18.75 -4.90 8.83
CA ASN A 95 -18.83 -4.80 7.38
C ASN A 95 -17.78 -5.72 6.72
N PRO A 96 -18.18 -6.95 6.34
CA PRO A 96 -17.25 -7.91 5.72
C PRO A 96 -16.75 -7.45 4.35
N ASP A 97 -17.46 -6.54 3.68
CA ASP A 97 -17.07 -6.02 2.37
C ASP A 97 -15.81 -5.14 2.45
N LEU A 98 -15.49 -4.56 3.61
CA LEU A 98 -14.29 -3.74 3.80
C LEU A 98 -13.01 -4.54 3.55
N LYS A 99 -12.95 -5.80 3.99
CA LYS A 99 -11.79 -6.68 3.72
C LYS A 99 -11.65 -6.93 2.23
N ALA A 100 -12.76 -7.23 1.55
CA ALA A 100 -12.76 -7.47 0.12
C ALA A 100 -12.36 -6.21 -0.66
N SER A 101 -12.84 -5.04 -0.25
CA SER A 101 -12.49 -3.76 -0.84
C SER A 101 -11.03 -3.37 -0.61
N ALA A 102 -10.49 -3.55 0.59
CA ALA A 102 -9.07 -3.37 0.85
C ALA A 102 -8.22 -4.29 -0.04
N GLY A 103 -8.64 -5.54 -0.21
CA GLY A 103 -8.03 -6.48 -1.15
C GLY A 103 -8.10 -6.00 -2.61
N ASN A 104 -9.27 -5.55 -3.08
CA ASN A 104 -9.44 -5.02 -4.43
C ASN A 104 -8.55 -3.78 -4.69
N GLY A 105 -8.47 -2.86 -3.71
CA GLY A 105 -7.59 -1.69 -3.77
C GLY A 105 -6.12 -2.08 -3.87
N LEU A 106 -5.68 -3.04 -3.02
CA LEU A 106 -4.33 -3.59 -3.08
C LEU A 106 -4.05 -4.27 -4.42
N GLY A 107 -4.98 -5.06 -4.94
CA GLY A 107 -4.86 -5.69 -6.25
C GLY A 107 -4.73 -4.69 -7.40
N THR A 108 -5.44 -3.57 -7.31
CA THR A 108 -5.34 -2.46 -8.28
C THR A 108 -3.97 -1.79 -8.22
N ALA A 109 -3.46 -1.53 -7.01
CA ALA A 109 -2.11 -1.01 -6.81
C ALA A 109 -1.04 -1.96 -7.37
N VAL A 110 -1.15 -3.27 -7.10
CA VAL A 110 -0.26 -4.31 -7.64
C VAL A 110 -0.20 -4.25 -9.16
N ALA A 111 -1.35 -4.15 -9.83
CA ALA A 111 -1.40 -4.04 -11.29
C ALA A 111 -0.72 -2.76 -11.81
N MET A 112 -0.88 -1.63 -11.11
CA MET A 112 -0.25 -0.36 -11.49
C MET A 112 1.26 -0.38 -11.28
N ILE A 113 1.71 -0.82 -10.11
CA ILE A 113 3.13 -0.94 -9.78
C ILE A 113 3.79 -1.93 -10.74
N GLY A 114 3.11 -3.01 -11.10
CA GLY A 114 3.62 -4.02 -12.05
C GLY A 114 3.97 -3.47 -13.43
N ILE A 115 3.43 -2.31 -13.84
CA ILE A 115 3.84 -1.64 -15.08
C ILE A 115 5.25 -1.07 -14.98
N ALA A 116 5.60 -0.47 -13.82
CA ALA A 116 6.86 0.23 -13.61
C ALA A 116 7.93 -0.66 -12.93
N ASN A 117 7.50 -1.53 -12.02
CA ASN A 117 8.35 -2.43 -11.23
C ASN A 117 7.67 -3.81 -11.08
N PRO A 118 7.88 -4.72 -12.06
CA PRO A 118 7.30 -6.07 -12.02
C PRO A 118 7.78 -6.92 -10.83
N ALA A 119 9.01 -6.68 -10.35
CA ALA A 119 9.56 -7.45 -9.23
C ALA A 119 8.84 -7.11 -7.92
N ALA A 120 8.63 -5.82 -7.64
CA ALA A 120 7.85 -5.39 -6.47
C ALA A 120 6.40 -5.92 -6.52
N ALA A 121 5.77 -5.89 -7.70
CA ALA A 121 4.43 -6.46 -7.88
C ALA A 121 4.38 -7.97 -7.57
N ALA A 122 5.39 -8.74 -8.01
CA ALA A 122 5.48 -10.17 -7.70
C ALA A 122 5.71 -10.41 -6.20
N ASN A 123 6.55 -9.61 -5.54
CA ASN A 123 6.78 -9.70 -4.10
C ASN A 123 5.49 -9.39 -3.30
N MET A 124 4.76 -8.34 -3.66
CA MET A 124 3.47 -8.03 -3.04
C MET A 124 2.45 -9.18 -3.21
N GLN A 125 2.38 -9.80 -4.40
CA GLN A 125 1.53 -10.99 -4.60
C GLN A 125 1.96 -12.15 -3.70
N ALA A 126 3.27 -12.41 -3.58
CA ALA A 126 3.79 -13.43 -2.69
C ALA A 126 3.47 -13.14 -1.21
N GLN A 127 3.47 -11.88 -0.78
CA GLN A 127 3.03 -11.49 0.57
C GLN A 127 1.53 -11.78 0.78
N VAL A 128 0.69 -11.47 -0.20
CA VAL A 128 -0.75 -11.77 -0.16
C VAL A 128 -0.99 -13.28 -0.10
N GLU A 129 -0.25 -14.07 -0.88
CA GLU A 129 -0.31 -15.54 -0.80
C GLU A 129 0.15 -16.06 0.57
N ALA A 130 1.25 -15.52 1.10
CA ALA A 130 1.79 -15.89 2.40
C ALA A 130 0.85 -15.56 3.58
N SER A 131 -0.07 -14.61 3.42
CA SER A 131 -1.08 -14.28 4.44
C SER A 131 -2.04 -15.45 4.75
N GLY A 132 -2.23 -16.37 3.79
CA GLY A 132 -3.17 -17.48 3.91
C GLY A 132 -4.66 -17.10 3.94
N ASP A 133 -5.01 -15.82 3.82
CA ASP A 133 -6.41 -15.37 3.77
C ASP A 133 -6.95 -15.50 2.33
N THR A 134 -7.75 -16.54 2.09
CA THR A 134 -8.30 -16.84 0.76
C THR A 134 -9.23 -15.77 0.22
N LEU A 135 -9.93 -15.04 1.10
CA LEU A 135 -10.80 -13.95 0.68
C LEU A 135 -9.96 -12.77 0.21
N LEU A 136 -8.92 -12.42 0.97
CA LEU A 136 -7.98 -11.38 0.59
C LEU A 136 -7.28 -11.71 -0.73
N GLN A 137 -6.80 -12.95 -0.90
CA GLN A 137 -6.19 -13.42 -2.15
C GLN A 137 -7.13 -13.30 -3.34
N ALA A 138 -8.40 -13.71 -3.17
CA ALA A 138 -9.40 -13.62 -4.23
C ALA A 138 -9.69 -12.17 -4.63
N SER A 139 -9.85 -11.28 -3.64
CA SER A 139 -10.10 -9.86 -3.87
C SER A 139 -8.90 -9.14 -4.50
N VAL A 140 -7.67 -9.43 -4.07
CA VAL A 140 -6.46 -8.91 -4.72
C VAL A 140 -6.40 -9.37 -6.18
N SER A 141 -6.65 -10.66 -6.43
CA SER A 141 -6.67 -11.20 -7.80
C SER A 141 -7.74 -10.52 -8.67
N GLN A 142 -8.92 -10.27 -8.11
CA GLN A 142 -10.00 -9.56 -8.79
C GLN A 142 -9.63 -8.10 -9.12
N GLY A 143 -9.07 -7.36 -8.15
CA GLY A 143 -8.58 -5.99 -8.34
C GLY A 143 -7.50 -5.92 -9.41
N THR A 144 -6.51 -6.82 -9.35
CA THR A 144 -5.44 -6.92 -10.35
C THR A 144 -6.01 -7.18 -11.75
N SER A 145 -6.87 -8.20 -11.91
CA SER A 145 -7.48 -8.53 -13.20
C SER A 145 -8.30 -7.37 -13.77
N THR A 146 -9.12 -6.73 -12.94
CA THR A 146 -9.95 -5.59 -13.35
C THR A 146 -9.10 -4.44 -13.84
N ARG A 147 -8.04 -4.09 -13.09
CA ARG A 147 -7.15 -2.99 -13.46
C ARG A 147 -6.32 -3.31 -14.70
N THR A 148 -5.76 -4.51 -14.80
CA THR A 148 -5.02 -4.95 -15.98
C THR A 148 -5.89 -4.94 -17.24
N ALA A 149 -7.14 -5.40 -17.15
CA ALA A 149 -8.08 -5.33 -18.26
C ALA A 149 -8.36 -3.88 -18.68
N SER A 150 -8.58 -2.97 -17.72
CA SER A 150 -8.76 -1.55 -18.00
C SER A 150 -7.54 -0.92 -18.70
N ILE A 151 -6.32 -1.27 -18.27
CA ILE A 151 -5.08 -0.79 -18.89
C ILE A 151 -4.97 -1.29 -20.33
N GLN A 152 -5.26 -2.57 -20.58
CA GLN A 152 -5.23 -3.15 -21.93
C GLN A 152 -6.25 -2.48 -22.87
N GLN A 153 -7.47 -2.22 -22.39
CA GLN A 153 -8.49 -1.51 -23.15
C GLN A 153 -8.04 -0.07 -23.50
N GLN A 154 -7.44 0.64 -22.56
CA GLN A 154 -6.90 1.98 -22.81
C GLN A 154 -5.77 1.97 -23.84
N GLN A 155 -4.87 0.99 -23.79
CA GLN A 155 -3.80 0.84 -24.79
C GLN A 155 -4.36 0.52 -26.18
N GLN A 156 -5.40 -0.33 -26.27
CA GLN A 156 -6.07 -0.63 -27.54
C GLN A 156 -6.77 0.60 -28.11
N GLN A 157 -7.45 1.40 -27.30
CA GLN A 157 -8.08 2.65 -27.73
C GLN A 157 -7.06 3.69 -28.21
N GLN A 158 -5.90 3.79 -27.56
CA GLN A 158 -4.79 4.65 -27.99
C GLN A 158 -4.16 4.18 -29.31
N GLN A 159 -4.09 2.88 -29.56
CA GLN A 159 -3.62 2.32 -30.84
C GLN A 159 -4.66 2.43 -31.97
N GLN A 160 -5.96 2.56 -31.62
CA GLN A 160 -7.07 2.74 -32.56
C GLN A 160 -7.42 4.20 -32.83
N GLN A 161 -6.66 5.17 -32.31
CA GLN A 161 -6.63 6.53 -32.86
C GLN A 161 -5.56 6.58 -33.98
N PRO A 162 -5.91 6.31 -35.26
CA PRO A 162 -5.12 6.89 -36.33
C PRO A 162 -5.14 8.40 -36.10
N GLY A 163 -3.96 9.02 -36.13
CA GLY A 163 -3.83 10.46 -35.97
C GLY A 163 -4.91 11.18 -36.76
N GLN A 164 -5.42 12.28 -36.22
CA GLN A 164 -6.26 13.22 -36.97
C GLN A 164 -5.48 13.64 -38.24
N GLN A 165 -5.62 12.87 -39.31
CA GLN A 165 -5.37 13.32 -40.66
C GLN A 165 -6.51 14.29 -40.92
N ASP A 166 -6.25 15.55 -40.63
CA ASP A 166 -6.94 16.67 -41.26
C ASP A 166 -6.90 16.40 -42.77
N SER A 167 -7.99 15.79 -43.24
CA SER A 167 -8.25 15.50 -44.63
C SER A 167 -9.20 16.58 -45.12
N THR A 168 -8.85 17.85 -44.89
CA THR A 168 -9.47 18.94 -45.63
C THR A 168 -9.13 18.74 -47.11
N PRO A 169 -10.12 18.48 -47.98
CA PRO A 169 -9.85 18.37 -49.40
C PRO A 169 -9.46 19.76 -49.90
N GLU A 170 -8.18 19.94 -50.27
CA GLU A 170 -7.73 21.10 -51.05
C GLU A 170 -8.57 21.14 -52.33
N THR A 171 -9.53 22.07 -52.38
CA THR A 171 -10.38 22.27 -53.55
C THR A 171 -9.49 22.89 -54.64
N PRO A 172 -9.42 22.33 -55.88
CA PRO A 172 -8.66 22.97 -56.94
C PRO A 172 -9.29 24.33 -57.27
N ALA A 173 -8.55 25.41 -57.07
CA ALA A 173 -8.94 26.71 -57.61
C ALA A 173 -8.84 26.63 -59.14
N SER A 174 -9.98 26.48 -59.81
CA SER A 174 -10.06 26.52 -61.28
C SER A 174 -9.55 27.87 -61.80
N PRO A 175 -8.58 27.90 -62.74
CA PRO A 175 -8.20 29.15 -63.40
C PRO A 175 -9.32 29.61 -64.35
N SER A 176 -9.65 30.90 -64.29
CA SER A 176 -10.46 31.62 -65.28
C SER A 176 -9.61 32.02 -66.48
#